data_AF-A0A7J4LLL3-F1
#
_entry.id   AF-A0A7J4LLL3-F1
#
_cell.length_a   1.000
_cell.length_b   1.000
_cell.length_c   1.000
_cell.angle_alpha   90.00
_cell.angle_beta   90.00
_cell.angle_gamma   90.00
#
_symmetry.space_group_name_H-M   'P 1'
#
loop_
_entity.id
_entity.type
_entity.pdbx_description
1 polymer ?
#
loop_
_entity_poly.entity_id
_entity_poly.type
_entity_poly.pdbx_seq_one_letter_code
_entity_poly.pdbx_strand_id
1 'polypeptide(L)' 'MLFMAAGLMRRTGQEPEKTHVEGGGVIFIGPVPIIFGSNPRIALIIAVIAVVLMLMAIVYLIM' A
#
# COMPACT_ATOMS: atom_id res chain seq x y z
N MET A 1 19.81 -43.13 5.64
CA MET A 1 19.91 -42.53 4.28
C MET A 1 18.55 -42.31 3.62
N LEU A 2 17.65 -43.31 3.58
CA LEU A 2 16.31 -43.16 2.95
C LEU A 2 15.45 -42.02 3.55
N PHE A 3 15.47 -41.86 4.88
CA PHE A 3 14.76 -40.76 5.57
C PHE A 3 15.33 -39.37 5.27
N MET A 4 16.63 -39.27 4.95
CA MET A 4 17.29 -38.00 4.61
C MET A 4 16.96 -37.59 3.16
N ALA A 5 16.89 -38.55 2.24
CA ALA A 5 16.47 -38.32 0.86
C ALA A 5 15.00 -37.86 0.76
N ALA A 6 14.11 -38.43 1.57
CA ALA A 6 12.70 -38.01 1.62
C ALA A 6 12.50 -36.57 2.13
N GLY A 7 13.38 -36.08 3.01
CA GLY A 7 13.33 -34.72 3.55
C GLY A 7 13.70 -33.63 2.53
N LEU A 8 14.60 -33.93 1.58
CA LEU A 8 15.01 -33.00 0.52
C LEU A 8 13.94 -32.85 -0.57
N MET A 9 13.20 -33.91 -0.88
CA MET A 9 12.14 -33.89 -1.91
C MET A 9 10.99 -32.92 -1.56
N ARG A 10 10.77 -32.62 -0.27
CA ARG A 10 9.72 -31.71 0.20
C ARG A 10 10.06 -30.22 0.12
N ARG A 11 11.34 -29.85 -0.06
CA ARG A 11 11.77 -28.44 -0.02
C ARG A 11 11.76 -27.73 -1.37
N THR A 12 11.58 -28.44 -2.48
CA THR A 12 11.69 -27.87 -3.83
C THR A 12 10.39 -27.29 -4.40
N GLY A 13 9.26 -27.43 -3.69
CA GLY A 13 7.92 -27.06 -4.18
C GLY A 13 7.32 -25.78 -3.58
N GLN A 14 8.03 -25.06 -2.72
CA GLN A 14 7.58 -23.75 -2.25
C GLN A 14 8.12 -22.69 -3.20
N GLU A 15 7.34 -22.35 -4.23
CA GLU A 15 7.57 -21.10 -4.94
C GLU A 15 7.56 -19.96 -3.92
N PRO A 16 8.52 -19.02 -4.00
CA PRO A 16 8.56 -17.90 -3.07
C PRO A 16 7.23 -17.14 -3.18
N GLU A 17 6.52 -17.05 -2.06
CA GLU A 17 5.28 -16.29 -1.95
C GLU A 17 5.55 -14.88 -2.48
N LYS A 18 4.95 -14.54 -3.63
CA LYS A 18 5.13 -13.23 -4.24
C LYS A 18 4.41 -12.22 -3.35
N THR A 19 5.16 -11.55 -2.48
CA THR A 19 4.63 -10.49 -1.64
C THR A 19 4.00 -9.42 -2.53
N HIS A 20 2.68 -9.29 -2.48
CA HIS A 20 1.97 -8.26 -3.21
C HIS A 20 2.07 -6.95 -2.44
N VAL A 21 2.79 -5.98 -3.00
CA VAL A 21 2.90 -4.64 -2.40
C VAL A 21 1.77 -3.79 -2.94
N GLU A 22 0.96 -3.27 -2.02
CA GLU A 22 -0.12 -2.33 -2.32
C GLU A 22 0.34 -0.91 -2.03
N GLY A 23 -0.09 0.05 -2.86
CA GLY A 23 0.38 1.43 -2.78
C GLY A 23 -0.55 2.41 -3.48
N GLY A 24 -0.26 3.69 -3.35
CA GLY A 24 -1.05 4.75 -3.96
C GLY A 24 -0.44 6.14 -3.70
N GLY A 25 -1.13 7.18 -4.14
CA GLY A 25 -0.75 8.56 -3.86
C GLY A 25 -1.88 9.56 -4.02
N VAL A 26 -1.59 10.82 -3.73
CA VAL A 26 -2.47 11.96 -3.96
C VAL A 26 -1.73 13.02 -4.77
N ILE A 27 -2.40 13.61 -5.75
CA ILE A 27 -1.91 14.75 -6.52
C ILE A 27 -2.83 15.93 -6.24
N PHE A 28 -2.26 17.06 -5.81
CA PHE A 28 -3.01 18.29 -5.61
C PHE A 28 -2.98 19.14 -6.88
N ILE A 29 -4.12 19.29 -7.56
CA ILE A 29 -4.28 20.22 -8.68
C ILE A 29 -4.97 21.46 -8.13
N GLY A 30 -4.16 22.43 -7.68
CA GLY A 30 -4.66 23.50 -6.83
C GLY A 30 -5.24 22.94 -5.52
N PRO A 31 -6.35 23.49 -4.99
CA PRO A 31 -6.96 22.99 -3.75
C PRO A 31 -7.74 21.68 -3.93
N VAL A 32 -7.78 21.10 -5.14
CA VAL A 32 -8.54 19.87 -5.43
C VAL A 32 -7.58 18.65 -5.41
N PRO A 33 -7.68 17.77 -4.40
CA PRO A 33 -6.88 16.54 -4.35
C PRO A 33 -7.46 15.47 -5.28
N ILE A 34 -6.60 14.81 -6.06
CA ILE A 34 -6.92 13.61 -6.83
C ILE A 34 -6.19 12.42 -6.22
N ILE A 35 -6.96 11.43 -5.76
CA ILE A 35 -6.49 10.28 -4.97
C ILE A 35 -6.44 9.03 -5.86
N PHE A 36 -5.35 8.26 -5.75
CA PHE A 36 -5.15 7.00 -6.46
C PHE A 36 -4.63 5.93 -5.49
N GLY A 37 -5.09 4.69 -5.67
CA GLY A 37 -4.64 3.55 -4.88
C GLY A 37 -4.80 2.24 -5.64
N SER A 38 -3.91 1.28 -5.38
CA SER A 38 -3.91 -0.04 -6.01
C SER A 38 -5.14 -0.88 -5.65
N ASN A 39 -5.83 -0.52 -4.56
CA ASN A 39 -7.12 -1.07 -4.18
C ASN A 39 -7.96 -0.04 -3.40
N PRO A 40 -9.26 -0.31 -3.16
CA PRO A 40 -10.14 0.60 -2.43
C PRO A 40 -9.70 0.90 -0.99
N ARG A 41 -9.06 -0.05 -0.31
CA ARG A 41 -8.57 0.13 1.07
C ARG A 41 -7.43 1.15 1.12
N ILE A 42 -6.45 1.04 0.23
CA ILE A 42 -5.34 1.99 0.11
C ILE A 42 -5.84 3.35 -0.35
N ALA A 43 -6.75 3.40 -1.33
CA ALA A 43 -7.36 4.65 -1.77
C ALA A 43 -8.08 5.38 -0.62
N LEU A 44 -8.81 4.65 0.24
CA LEU A 44 -9.47 5.21 1.42
C LEU A 44 -8.46 5.79 2.42
N ILE A 45 -7.39 5.05 2.72
CA ILE A 45 -6.33 5.51 3.64
C ILE A 45 -5.72 6.82 3.13
N ILE A 46 -5.37 6.87 1.86
CA ILE A 46 -4.76 8.06 1.24
C ILE A 46 -5.76 9.21 1.20
N ALA A 47 -7.04 8.94 0.93
CA ALA A 47 -8.09 9.97 0.95
C ALA A 47 -8.20 10.64 2.33
N VAL A 48 -8.19 9.85 3.41
CA VAL A 48 -8.23 10.39 4.78
C VAL A 48 -7.01 11.25 5.06
N ILE A 49 -5.80 10.77 4.71
CA ILE A 49 -4.56 11.52 4.87
C ILE A 49 -4.62 12.84 4.09
N ALA A 50 -5.08 12.81 2.83
CA ALA A 50 -5.19 13.98 1.99
C ALA A 50 -6.16 15.03 2.56
N VAL A 51 -7.32 14.60 3.07
CA VAL A 51 -8.30 15.50 3.69
C VAL A 51 -7.74 16.13 4.96
N VAL A 52 -7.09 15.35 5.83
CA VAL A 52 -6.45 15.87 7.05
C VAL A 52 -5.41 16.93 6.70
N LEU A 53 -4.52 16.64 5.74
CA LEU A 53 -3.51 17.59 5.27
C LEU A 53 -4.14 18.84 4.64
N MET A 54 -5.21 18.68 3.86
CA MET A 54 -5.93 19.81 3.24
C MET A 54 -6.56 20.72 4.29
N LEU A 55 -7.20 20.16 5.31
CA LEU A 55 -7.77 20.93 6.42
C LEU A 55 -6.67 21.65 7.21
N MET A 56 -5.56 20.97 7.52
CA MET A 56 -4.42 21.61 8.17
C MET A 56 -3.86 22.78 7.34
N ALA A 57 -3.72 22.59 6.03
CA ALA A 57 -3.24 23.64 5.12
C ALA A 57 -4.21 24.83 5.06
N ILE A 58 -5.52 24.59 5.03
CA ILE A 58 -6.53 25.65 5.05
C ILE A 58 -6.50 26.41 6.38
N VAL A 59 -6.42 25.70 7.52
CA VAL A 59 -6.30 26.33 8.84
C VAL A 59 -5.05 27.20 8.90
N TYR A 60 -3.91 26.69 8.44
CA TYR A 60 -2.65 27.43 8.38
C TYR A 60 -2.71 28.66 7.45
N LEU A 61 -3.50 28.61 6.38
CA LEU A 61 -3.65 29.74 5.46
C LEU A 61 -4.54 30.85 6.05
N ILE A 62 -5.52 30.48 6.88
CA ILE A 62 -6.53 31.40 7.44
C ILE A 62 -6.06 32.05 8.74
N MET A 63 -5.32 31.30 9.58
CA MET A 63 -4.79 31.75 10.88
C MET A 63 -3.45 32.47 10.72
#